data_AF-A0A367RPP9-F1
#
_entry.id   AF-A0A367RPP9-F1
#
_cell.length_a   1.000
_cell.length_b   1.000
_cell.length_c   1.000
_cell.angle_alpha   90.00
_cell.angle_beta   90.00
_cell.angle_gamma   90.00
#
_symmetry.space_group_name_H-M   'P 1'
#
loop_
_entity.id
_entity.type
_entity.pdbx_description
1 polymer ?
#
loop_
_entity_poly.entity_id
_entity_poly.type
_entity_poly.pdbx_seq_one_letter_code
_entity_poly.pdbx_strand_id
1 'polypeptide(L)'
;MNISIDIPDEVRVYVEAQVIAGAHNSIGEYFLDLVQQDQKRKAKEELEALLLEGINGEGQEVTPEYWQNLRSTVLGQDSMGNSGDT
;
A
#
# COMPACT_ATOMS: atom_id res chain seq x y z
N MET A 1 -17.55 4.00 -17.81
CA MET A 1 -16.89 5.33 -17.81
C MET A 1 -15.85 5.29 -18.92
N ASN A 2 -15.70 6.34 -19.73
CA ASN A 2 -14.74 6.39 -20.84
C ASN A 2 -13.73 7.51 -20.57
N ILE A 3 -12.45 7.26 -20.82
CA ILE A 3 -11.36 8.24 -20.69
C ILE A 3 -10.77 8.44 -22.09
N SER A 4 -10.67 9.68 -22.55
CA SER A 4 -9.99 10.06 -23.78
C SER A 4 -8.70 10.77 -23.43
N ILE A 5 -7.60 10.35 -24.05
CA ILE A 5 -6.26 10.83 -23.76
C ILE A 5 -5.58 11.09 -25.09
N ASP A 6 -5.05 12.29 -25.28
CA ASP A 6 -4.22 12.61 -26.42
C ASP A 6 -2.79 12.12 -26.16
N ILE A 7 -2.28 11.27 -27.05
CA ILE A 7 -0.93 10.72 -26.96
C ILE A 7 -0.13 11.03 -28.23
N PRO A 8 1.19 11.28 -28.13
CA PRO A 8 2.07 11.40 -29.28
C PRO A 8 2.09 10.11 -30.12
N ASP A 9 2.34 10.23 -31.42
CA ASP A 9 2.37 9.07 -32.33
C ASP A 9 3.42 8.02 -31.92
N GLU A 10 4.56 8.45 -31.38
CA GLU A 10 5.60 7.53 -30.87
C GLU A 10 5.06 6.62 -29.76
N VAL A 11 4.27 7.19 -28.84
CA VAL A 11 3.64 6.42 -27.75
C VAL A 11 2.58 5.48 -28.32
N ARG A 12 1.79 5.92 -29.31
CA ARG A 12 0.81 5.06 -29.99
C ARG A 12 1.48 3.84 -30.60
N VAL A 13 2.54 4.03 -31.39
CA VAL A 13 3.28 2.94 -32.05
C VAL A 13 3.82 1.94 -31.03
N TYR A 14 4.38 2.43 -29.92
CA TYR A 14 4.86 1.56 -28.85
C TYR A 14 3.73 0.71 -28.25
N VAL A 15 2.58 1.32 -27.93
CA VAL A 15 1.45 0.63 -27.33
C VAL A 15 0.84 -0.40 -28.29
N GLU A 16 0.73 -0.06 -29.58
CA GLU A 16 0.27 -1.01 -30.62
C GLU A 16 1.20 -2.23 -30.72
N ALA A 17 2.51 -2.04 -30.61
CA ALA A 17 3.47 -3.15 -30.60
C ALA A 17 3.27 -4.09 -29.39
N GLN A 18 2.91 -3.56 -28.22
CA GLN A 18 2.62 -4.38 -27.03
C GLN A 18 1.35 -5.25 -27.20
N VAL A 19 0.34 -4.70 -27.89
CA VAL A 19 -0.88 -5.45 -28.25
C VAL A 19 -0.55 -6.55 -29.27
N ILE A 20 0.23 -6.25 -30.30
CA ILE A 20 0.64 -7.21 -31.33
C ILE A 20 1.51 -8.34 -30.76
N ALA A 21 2.35 -8.04 -29.76
CA ALA A 21 3.16 -9.04 -29.06
C ALA A 21 2.32 -10.08 -28.30
N GLY A 22 0.99 -9.93 -28.26
CA GLY A 22 0.05 -10.92 -27.74
C GLY A 22 -0.14 -10.87 -26.22
N ALA A 23 0.45 -9.88 -25.54
CA ALA A 23 0.28 -9.71 -24.11
C ALA A 23 -1.06 -9.04 -23.74
N HIS A 24 -1.66 -8.29 -24.68
CA HIS A 24 -2.92 -7.55 -24.45
C HIS A 24 -3.77 -7.57 -25.72
N ASN A 25 -5.10 -7.61 -25.56
CA ASN A 25 -6.07 -7.66 -26.66
C ASN A 25 -6.52 -6.28 -27.13
N SER A 26 -6.15 -5.22 -26.41
CA SER A 26 -6.44 -3.84 -26.79
C SER A 26 -5.49 -2.85 -26.12
N ILE A 27 -5.43 -1.64 -26.69
CA ILE A 27 -4.73 -0.49 -26.10
C ILE A 27 -5.27 -0.18 -24.69
N GLY A 28 -6.59 -0.22 -24.51
CA GLY A 28 -7.23 0.04 -23.21
C GLY A 28 -6.84 -0.99 -22.15
N GLU A 29 -6.73 -2.27 -22.53
CA GLU A 29 -6.27 -3.33 -21.63
C GLU A 29 -4.81 -3.12 -21.21
N TYR A 30 -3.94 -2.73 -22.15
CA TYR A 30 -2.55 -2.39 -21.83
C TYR A 30 -2.46 -1.23 -20.83
N PHE A 31 -3.23 -0.15 -21.05
CA PHE A 31 -3.27 0.98 -20.10
C PHE A 31 -3.79 0.57 -18.72
N LEU A 32 -4.82 -0.27 -18.65
CA LEU A 32 -5.32 -0.76 -17.37
C LEU A 32 -4.28 -1.59 -16.63
N ASP A 33 -3.54 -2.44 -17.33
CA ASP A 33 -2.46 -3.21 -16.74
C ASP A 33 -1.33 -2.30 -16.22
N LEU A 34 -0.91 -1.29 -16.99
CA LEU A 34 0.05 -0.28 -16.53
C LEU A 34 -0.40 0.44 -15.24
N VAL A 35 -1.69 0.78 -15.13
CA VAL A 35 -2.23 1.39 -13.90
C VAL A 35 -2.17 0.41 -12.72
N GLN A 36 -2.49 -0.87 -12.93
CA GLN A 36 -2.37 -1.88 -11.87
C GLN A 36 -0.92 -2.09 -11.44
N GLN A 37 0.03 -2.09 -12.40
CA GLN A 37 1.45 -2.17 -12.10
C GLN A 37 1.93 -0.94 -11.32
N ASP A 38 1.49 0.26 -11.67
CA ASP A 38 1.80 1.49 -10.92
C ASP A 38 1.27 1.43 -9.48
N GLN A 39 0.04 0.97 -9.27
CA GLN A 39 -0.52 0.78 -7.93
C GLN A 39 0.29 -0.22 -7.11
N LYS A 40 0.66 -1.37 -7.69
CA LYS A 40 1.49 -2.38 -7.02
C LYS A 40 2.86 -1.82 -6.65
N ARG A 41 3.48 -1.06 -7.55
CA ARG A 41 4.78 -0.43 -7.31
C ARG A 41 4.72 0.57 -6.16
N LYS A 42 3.71 1.45 -6.14
CA LYS A 42 3.51 2.41 -5.06
C LYS A 42 3.25 1.74 -3.71
N ALA A 43 2.40 0.70 -3.68
CA ALA A 43 2.15 -0.07 -2.46
C ALA A 43 3.42 -0.76 -1.95
N LYS A 44 4.27 -1.24 -2.86
CA LYS A 44 5.58 -1.81 -2.50
C LYS A 44 6.53 -0.75 -1.94
N GLU A 45 6.63 0.42 -2.57
CA GLU A 45 7.47 1.54 -2.12
C GLU A 45 7.05 2.01 -0.71
N GLU A 46 5.74 2.09 -0.45
CA GLU A 46 5.19 2.41 0.87
C GLU A 46 5.55 1.34 1.93
N LEU A 47 5.39 0.06 1.59
CA LEU A 47 5.78 -1.03 2.48
C LEU A 47 7.28 -1.02 2.79
N GLU A 48 8.13 -0.79 1.79
CA GLU A 48 9.59 -0.69 1.99
C GLU A 48 9.95 0.48 2.90
N ALA A 49 9.25 1.62 2.77
CA ALA A 49 9.44 2.76 3.67
C ALA A 49 9.07 2.42 5.12
N LEU A 50 7.91 1.77 5.34
CA LEU A 50 7.48 1.34 6.68
C LEU A 50 8.42 0.30 7.31
N LEU A 51 8.95 -0.62 6.49
CA LEU A 51 9.94 -1.60 6.96
C LEU A 51 11.25 -0.91 7.35
N LEU A 52 11.72 0.05 6.56
CA LEU A 52 12.90 0.85 6.89
C LEU A 52 12.68 1.65 8.17
N GLU A 53 11.50 2.25 8.35
CA GLU A 53 11.13 2.93 9.59
C GLU A 53 11.20 1.96 10.79
N GLY A 54 10.59 0.77 10.67
CA GLY A 54 10.60 -0.24 11.73
C GLY A 54 12.00 -0.77 12.06
N ILE A 55 12.88 -0.93 11.07
CA ILE A 55 14.27 -1.37 11.28
C ILE A 55 15.11 -0.30 11.98
N ASN A 56 14.90 0.97 11.63
CA ASN A 56 15.64 2.08 12.22
C ASN A 56 15.04 2.57 13.55
N GLY A 57 13.84 2.12 13.89
CA GLY A 57 13.17 2.42 15.15
C GLY A 57 13.82 1.72 16.33
N GLU A 58 13.50 2.20 17.53
CA GLU A 58 13.91 1.54 18.77
C GLU A 58 13.17 0.21 18.93
N GLY A 59 13.91 -0.88 18.98
CA GLY A 59 13.35 -2.19 19.30
C GLY A 59 12.95 -2.26 20.78
N GLN A 60 11.78 -2.82 21.06
CA GLN A 60 11.33 -3.14 22.41
C GLN A 60 11.22 -4.65 22.58
N GLU A 61 11.65 -5.16 23.74
CA GLU A 61 11.45 -6.57 24.07
C GLU A 61 9.96 -6.89 24.23
N VAL A 62 9.49 -7.87 23.47
CA VAL A 62 8.10 -8.29 23.48
C VAL A 62 7.91 -9.38 24.54
N THR A 63 7.52 -9.00 25.75
CA THR A 63 7.23 -9.93 26.86
C THR A 63 5.73 -10.29 26.95
N PRO A 64 5.34 -11.33 27.71
CA PRO A 64 3.93 -11.62 27.98
C PRO A 64 3.18 -10.44 28.64
N GLU A 65 3.83 -9.70 29.53
CA GLU A 65 3.27 -8.54 30.22
C GLU A 65 3.05 -7.37 29.25
N TYR A 66 4.00 -7.15 28.32
CA TYR A 66 3.84 -6.17 27.24
C TYR A 66 2.56 -6.46 26.43
N TRP A 67 2.35 -7.72 26.02
CA TRP A 67 1.15 -8.13 25.30
C TRP A 67 -0.13 -7.96 26.11
N GLN A 68 -0.08 -8.20 27.42
CA GLN A 68 -1.23 -8.03 28.29
C GLN A 68 -1.61 -6.56 28.40
N ASN A 69 -0.64 -5.68 28.63
CA ASN A 69 -0.84 -4.23 28.68
C ASN A 69 -1.38 -3.67 27.35
N LEU A 70 -0.76 -4.04 26.22
CA LEU A 70 -1.20 -3.61 24.89
C LEU A 70 -2.67 -3.94 24.62
N ARG A 71 -3.11 -5.17 24.98
CA ARG A 71 -4.51 -5.58 24.84
C ARG A 71 -5.44 -4.78 25.76
N SER A 72 -5.06 -4.54 27.00
CA SER A 72 -5.84 -3.71 27.93
C SER A 72 -6.04 -2.29 27.41
N THR A 73 -5.00 -1.70 26.83
CA THR A 73 -5.05 -0.36 26.24
C THR A 73 -5.94 -0.31 24.98
N VAL A 74 -5.81 -1.27 24.06
CA VAL A 74 -6.65 -1.33 22.84
C VAL A 74 -8.12 -1.60 23.15
N LEU A 75 -8.41 -2.42 24.17
CA LEU A 75 -9.76 -2.73 24.62
C LEU A 75 -10.35 -1.65 25.55
N GLY A 76 -9.61 -0.58 25.84
CA GLY A 76 -10.05 0.53 26.69
C GLY A 76 -10.26 0.15 28.15
N GLN A 77 -9.67 -0.95 28.64
CA GLN A 77 -9.86 -1.41 30.02
C GLN A 77 -9.04 -0.60 31.02
N ASP A 78 -8.03 0.15 30.55
CA ASP A 78 -7.25 1.07 31.38
C ASP A 78 -7.99 2.39 31.70
N SER A 79 -9.17 2.65 31.11
CA SER A 79 -9.93 3.90 31.35
C SER A 79 -10.91 3.86 32.54
N MET A 80 -10.94 2.80 33.34
CA MET A 80 -11.78 2.69 34.54
C MET A 80 -10.93 2.35 35.77
N GLY A 81 -10.06 3.28 36.16
CA GLY A 81 -9.18 3.07 37.31
C GLY A 81 -8.61 4.34 37.94
N ASN A 82 -9.30 5.47 37.85
CA ASN A 82 -8.97 6.63 38.69
C ASN A 82 -10.20 7.52 38.98
N SER A 83 -11.13 6.98 39.76
CA SER A 83 -12.13 7.77 40.48
C SER A 83 -12.22 7.23 41.89
N GLY A 84 -11.30 7.71 42.72
CA GLY A 84 -11.18 7.35 44.13
C GLY A 84 -10.23 8.31 44.83
N ASP A 85 -10.56 9.61 44.84
CA ASP A 85 -10.09 10.52 45.88
C ASP A 85 -11.08 11.68 46.07
N THR A 86 -12.02 11.48 46.99
CA THR A 86 -12.41 12.34 48.13
C THR A 86 -13.64 11.72 48.81
#